data_AF-A0A2S2KRD1-F1
#
_entry.id   AF-A0A2S2KRD1-F1
#
_cell.length_a   1.000
_cell.length_b   1.000
_cell.length_c   1.000
_cell.angle_alpha   90.00
_cell.angle_beta   90.00
_cell.angle_gamma   90.00
#
_symmetry.space_group_name_H-M   'P 1'
#
loop_
_entity.id
_entity.type
_entity.pdbx_description
1 polymer ?
#
loop_
_entity_poly.entity_id
_entity_poly.type
_entity_poly.pdbx_seq_one_letter_code
_entity_poly.pdbx_strand_id
1 'polypeptide(L)' 'MNIYDTKSVICAKCKSSIGEIEFDAEVIMPLCGKCANPLPEGDNIIYTINNIQNNSQQLLLKSKSVRI' A
#
# COMPACT_ATOMS: atom_id res chain seq x y z
N MET A 1 -19.98 -18.18 -19.55
CA MET A 1 -19.07 -17.09 -19.17
C MET A 1 -18.38 -16.61 -20.41
N ASN A 2 -18.45 -15.31 -20.66
CA ASN A 2 -17.74 -14.64 -21.74
C ASN A 2 -16.37 -14.20 -21.22
N ILE A 3 -15.36 -14.17 -22.09
CA ILE A 3 -14.01 -13.68 -21.76
C ILE A 3 -13.97 -12.19 -21.36
N TYR A 4 -15.09 -11.48 -21.53
CA TYR A 4 -15.27 -10.08 -21.15
C TYR A 4 -16.04 -9.90 -19.84
N ASP A 5 -16.49 -11.00 -19.22
CA ASP A 5 -17.19 -10.92 -17.94
C ASP A 5 -16.19 -10.52 -16.85
N THR A 6 -16.48 -9.42 -16.15
CA THR A 6 -15.72 -8.97 -14.98
C THR A 6 -16.54 -9.18 -13.71
N LYS A 7 -15.86 -9.27 -12.58
CA LYS A 7 -16.47 -9.28 -11.24
C LYS A 7 -15.85 -8.20 -10.37
N SER A 8 -16.67 -7.56 -9.54
CA SER A 8 -16.18 -6.56 -8.59
C SER A 8 -15.46 -7.21 -7.42
N VAL A 9 -14.29 -6.68 -7.08
CA VAL A 9 -13.52 -7.08 -5.90
C VAL A 9 -13.82 -6.12 -4.76
N ILE A 10 -14.15 -6.69 -3.61
CA ILE A 10 -14.53 -5.95 -2.41
C ILE A 10 -13.52 -6.25 -1.31
N CYS A 11 -13.10 -5.22 -0.58
CA CYS A 11 -12.21 -5.38 0.57
C CYS A 11 -12.83 -6.28 1.64
N ALA A 12 -12.09 -7.29 2.08
CA ALA A 12 -12.53 -8.23 3.10
C ALA A 12 -12.83 -7.54 4.44
N LYS A 13 -12.06 -6.51 4.80
CA LYS A 13 -12.16 -5.79 6.09
C LYS A 13 -13.24 -4.70 6.10
N CYS A 14 -13.17 -3.74 5.18
CA CYS A 14 -14.04 -2.54 5.20
C CYS A 14 -15.22 -2.60 4.21
N LYS A 15 -15.34 -3.67 3.43
CA LYS A 15 -16.38 -3.87 2.42
C LYS A 15 -16.46 -2.79 1.33
N SER A 16 -15.42 -1.95 1.20
CA SER A 16 -15.32 -0.97 0.11
C SER A 16 -14.96 -1.66 -1.21
N SER A 17 -15.52 -1.17 -2.31
CA SER A 17 -15.14 -1.60 -3.66
C SER A 17 -13.68 -1.23 -3.93
N ILE A 18 -12.90 -2.18 -4.43
CA ILE A 18 -11.50 -1.99 -4.84
C ILE A 18 -11.43 -1.74 -6.35
N GLY A 19 -12.22 -2.48 -7.13
CA GLY A 19 -12.23 -2.42 -8.59
C GLY A 19 -12.87 -3.66 -9.19
N GLU A 20 -12.59 -3.91 -10.47
CA GLU A 20 -13.08 -5.07 -11.22
C GLU A 20 -11.91 -5.91 -11.73
N ILE A 21 -12.12 -7.21 -11.78
CA ILE A 21 -11.18 -8.19 -12.32
C ILE A 21 -11.89 -9.13 -13.28
N GLU A 22 -11.13 -9.84 -14.10
CA GLU A 22 -11.64 -10.94 -14.91
C GLU A 22 -12.37 -11.96 -14.02
N PHE A 23 -13.49 -12.48 -14.52
CA PHE A 23 -14.31 -13.38 -13.73
C PHE A 23 -13.56 -14.67 -13.34
N ASP A 24 -12.70 -15.18 -14.21
CA ASP A 24 -11.87 -16.37 -13.97
C ASP A 24 -10.73 -16.15 -12.96
N ALA A 25 -10.39 -14.90 -12.62
CA ALA A 25 -9.32 -14.62 -11.67
C ALA A 25 -9.75 -14.93 -10.23
N GLU A 26 -8.97 -15.72 -9.51
CA GLU A 26 -9.19 -15.99 -8.08
C GLU A 26 -8.46 -14.97 -7.22
N VAL A 27 -9.16 -14.39 -6.23
CA VAL A 27 -8.58 -13.42 -5.30
C VAL A 27 -8.83 -13.88 -3.88
N ILE A 28 -7.75 -14.07 -3.13
CA ILE A 28 -7.78 -14.51 -1.73
C ILE A 28 -7.54 -13.29 -0.84
N MET A 29 -8.47 -13.06 0.10
CA MET A 29 -8.36 -12.01 1.13
C MET A 29 -7.98 -10.62 0.57
N PRO A 30 -8.75 -10.06 -0.38
CA PRO A 30 -8.48 -8.74 -0.93
C PRO A 30 -8.56 -7.65 0.14
N LEU A 31 -7.56 -6.76 0.18
CA LEU A 31 -7.51 -5.59 1.05
C LEU A 31 -7.37 -4.31 0.22
N CYS A 32 -8.13 -3.28 0.56
CA CYS A 32 -7.96 -1.96 -0.05
C CYS A 32 -6.71 -1.26 0.51
N GLY A 33 -6.19 -0.24 -0.18
CA GLY A 33 -4.99 0.49 0.25
C GLY A 33 -5.07 1.16 1.63
N LYS A 34 -6.28 1.38 2.17
CA LYS A 34 -6.50 1.88 3.54
C LYS A 34 -6.42 0.77 4.60
N CYS A 35 -6.70 -0.47 4.21
CA CYS A 35 -6.76 -1.64 5.08
C CYS A 35 -5.55 -2.56 4.95
N ALA A 36 -4.80 -2.44 3.84
CA ALA A 36 -3.50 -3.03 3.66
C ALA A 36 -2.54 -2.38 4.65
N ASN A 37 -1.91 -3.20 5.49
CA ASN A 37 -0.80 -2.72 6.31
C ASN A 37 0.43 -2.69 5.39
N PRO A 38 1.02 -1.51 5.10
CA PRO A 38 2.22 -1.44 4.28
C PRO A 38 3.45 -2.04 4.99
N LEU A 39 3.33 -2.35 6.29
CA LEU A 39 4.38 -3.01 7.04
C LEU A 39 4.38 -4.51 6.73
N PRO A 40 5.50 -5.08 6.25
CA PRO A 40 5.63 -6.51 6.09
C PRO A 40 5.50 -7.19 7.46
N GLU A 41 4.86 -8.36 7.52
CA GLU A 41 4.67 -9.12 8.77
C GLU A 41 5.97 -9.77 9.31
N GLY A 42 7.15 -9.32 8.89
CA GLY A 42 8.47 -9.87 9.29
C GLY A 42 9.52 -8.80 9.62
N ASP A 43 10.47 -9.18 10.50
CA ASP A 43 11.58 -8.40 11.08
C ASP A 43 11.58 -6.89 10.79
N ASN A 44 10.73 -6.21 11.57
CA ASN A 44 10.44 -4.78 11.57
C ASN A 44 11.66 -3.86 11.67
N ILE A 45 12.84 -4.38 11.98
CA ILE A 45 14.04 -3.60 12.29
C ILE A 45 14.57 -2.91 11.02
N ILE A 46 14.67 -3.63 9.90
CA ILE A 46 15.27 -3.09 8.67
C ILE A 46 14.38 -2.00 8.05
N TYR A 47 13.06 -2.23 8.00
CA TYR A 47 12.12 -1.23 7.48
C TYR A 47 12.13 0.03 8.34
N THR A 48 12.13 -0.11 9.67
CA THR A 48 12.17 1.04 10.59
C THR A 48 13.46 1.83 10.45
N ILE A 49 14.62 1.16 10.34
CA ILE A 49 15.91 1.82 10.12
C ILE A 49 15.92 2.60 8.80
N ASN A 50 15.45 1.99 7.70
CA ASN A 50 15.38 2.67 6.40
C ASN A 50 14.44 3.88 6.44
N ASN A 51 13.30 3.78 7.12
CA ASN A 51 12.35 4.88 7.24
C ASN A 51 12.91 6.05 8.08
N ILE A 52 13.68 5.75 9.14
CA ILE A 52 14.37 6.76 9.96
C ILE A 52 15.46 7.47 9.15
N GLN A 53 16.29 6.72 8.42
CA GLN A 53 17.35 7.28 7.58
C GLN A 53 16.78 8.22 6.51
N ASN A 54 15.71 7.84 5.83
CA ASN A 54 15.07 8.68 4.82
C ASN A 54 14.46 9.97 5.40
N ASN A 55 13.90 9.92 6.62
CA ASN A 55 13.36 11.12 7.30
C ASN A 55 14.48 12.07 7.78
N SER A 56 15.62 11.54 8.23
CA SER A 56 16.76 12.37 8.65
C SER A 56 17.38 13.17 7.49
N GLN A 57 17.35 12.64 6.26
CA GLN A 57 17.80 13.36 5.07
C GLN A 57 16.84 14.51 4.67
N GLN A 58 15.53 14.34 4.87
CA GLN A 58 14.55 15.39 4.57
C GLN A 58 14.62 16.59 5.52
N LEU A 59 14.96 16.37 6.80
CA LEU A 59 15.16 17.43 7.80
C LEU A 59 16.48 18.19 7.59
N LEU A 60 17.53 17.53 7.10
CA LEU A 60 18.83 18.16 6.76
C LEU A 60 18.81 18.95 5.44
N LEU A 61 17.88 18.65 4.52
CA LEU A 61 17.70 19.41 3.28
C LEU A 61 16.88 20.69 3.49
N LYS A 62 15.93 20.69 4.45
CA LYS A 62 15.12 21.89 4.78
C LYS A 62 15.92 22.99 5.49
N SER A 63 16.98 22.65 6.25
CA SER A 63 17.80 23.64 6.96
C SER A 63 18.84 24.36 6.08
N LYS A 64 19.08 23.90 4.84
CA LYS A 64 20.00 24.58 3.89
C LYS A 64 19.32 25.64 3.01
N SER A 65 17.98 25.73 3.03
CA SER A 65 17.21 26.68 2.19
C SER A 65 16.80 27.97 2.93
N VAL A 66 17.44 28.29 4.05
CA VAL A 66 17.37 29.64 4.65
C VAL A 66 18.80 30.17 4.73
N ARG A 67 19.25 30.76 3.62
CA ARG A 67 20.34 31.73 3.65
C ARG A 67 19.71 33.09 3.44
N ILE A 68 19.92 33.93 4.45
CA ILE A 68 19.60 35.36 4.55
C ILE A 68 20.19 36.11 3.34
#